data_AF-A0A6M0ANJ4-F1
#
_entry.id   AF-A0A6M0ANJ4-F1
#
_cell.length_a   1.000
_cell.length_b   1.000
_cell.length_c   1.000
_cell.angle_alpha   90.00
_cell.angle_beta   90.00
_cell.angle_gamma   90.00
#
_symmetry.space_group_name_H-M   'P 1'
#
loop_
_entity.id
_entity.type
_entity.pdbx_description
1 polymer ?
#
loop_
_entity_poly.entity_id
_entity_poly.type
_entity_poly.pdbx_seq_one_letter_code
_entity_poly.pdbx_strand_id
1 'polypeptide(L)'
;SLILMGCNPSDDALEKSRYQPLNIAEIKGKRIGDDPKAIALDLFGNKETVESEFTEEIKVIEQQAFEKIVILTQMNLPDDKIRGKRYRLEFQFDQSTGKWNLKEAGRQQSCYKSEKPKDWTIEPCP
;
A
#
# COMPACT_ATOMS: atom_id res chain seq x y z
N SER A 1 -23.21 22.70 -5.22
CA SER A 1 -21.89 22.14 -4.94
C SER A 1 -21.98 20.64 -4.83
N LEU A 2 -21.43 19.91 -5.80
CA LEU A 2 -21.30 18.46 -5.74
C LEU A 2 -20.00 18.15 -4.98
N ILE A 3 -20.10 17.52 -3.80
CA ILE A 3 -18.93 17.01 -3.09
C ILE A 3 -18.50 15.73 -3.82
N LEU A 4 -17.33 15.76 -4.43
CA LEU A 4 -16.64 14.59 -4.96
C LEU A 4 -16.33 13.65 -3.79
N MET A 5 -17.16 12.63 -3.59
CA MET A 5 -16.83 11.48 -2.73
C MET A 5 -15.66 10.74 -3.38
N GLY A 6 -14.44 11.11 -3.00
CA GLY A 6 -13.29 10.23 -3.21
C GLY A 6 -13.59 8.91 -2.52
N CYS A 7 -13.41 7.79 -3.22
CA CYS A 7 -13.68 6.46 -2.68
C CYS A 7 -12.84 6.24 -1.41
N ASN A 8 -13.46 6.41 -0.24
CA ASN A 8 -12.84 6.02 1.03
C ASN A 8 -12.39 4.56 0.90
N PRO A 9 -11.16 4.22 1.30
CA PRO A 9 -10.81 2.82 1.45
C PRO A 9 -11.83 2.18 2.39
N SER A 10 -12.28 0.97 2.05
CA SER A 10 -13.07 0.17 2.98
C SER A 10 -12.30 0.04 4.30
N ASP A 11 -12.99 0.10 5.44
CA ASP A 11 -12.39 0.00 6.78
C ASP A 11 -11.42 -1.19 6.89
N ASP A 12 -11.75 -2.28 6.19
CA ASP A 12 -10.94 -3.47 5.94
C ASP A 12 -9.51 -3.20 5.46
N ALA A 13 -9.31 -2.22 4.59
CA ALA A 13 -8.00 -1.87 4.04
C ALA A 13 -7.16 -1.08 5.05
N LEU A 14 -7.78 -0.45 6.05
CA LEU A 14 -7.09 0.28 7.11
C LEU A 14 -6.70 -0.61 8.30
N GLU A 15 -7.37 -1.76 8.46
CA GLU A 15 -7.14 -2.68 9.58
C GLU A 15 -5.77 -3.36 9.50
N LYS A 16 -4.85 -2.97 10.40
CA LYS A 16 -3.46 -3.45 10.44
C LYS A 16 -3.33 -4.97 10.61
N SER A 17 -4.18 -5.59 11.43
CA SER A 17 -4.16 -7.02 11.77
C SER A 17 -4.28 -7.93 10.54
N ARG A 18 -4.86 -7.42 9.45
CA ARG A 18 -5.11 -8.18 8.23
C ARG A 18 -3.91 -8.23 7.28
N TYR A 19 -2.83 -7.52 7.60
CA TYR A 19 -1.66 -7.45 6.75
C TYR A 19 -0.54 -8.30 7.33
N GLN A 20 0.21 -8.97 6.45
CA GLN A 20 1.46 -9.59 6.82
C GLN A 20 2.49 -8.47 7.08
N PRO A 21 3.07 -8.38 8.29
CA PRO A 21 4.07 -7.37 8.58
C PRO A 21 5.32 -7.58 7.70
N LEU A 22 5.85 -6.49 7.16
CA LEU A 22 7.12 -6.49 6.43
C LEU A 22 8.22 -5.95 7.35
N ASN A 23 9.40 -6.56 7.30
CA ASN A 23 10.56 -6.03 7.99
C ASN A 23 11.10 -4.79 7.26
N ILE A 24 10.74 -3.60 7.74
CA ILE A 24 11.16 -2.34 7.10
C ILE A 24 12.68 -2.14 7.06
N ALA A 25 13.46 -2.86 7.87
CA ALA A 25 14.92 -2.80 7.85
C ALA A 25 15.53 -3.51 6.62
N GLU A 26 14.79 -4.44 6.02
CA GLU A 26 15.21 -5.20 4.82
C GLU A 26 14.81 -4.50 3.52
N ILE A 27 13.96 -3.48 3.60
CA ILE A 27 13.46 -2.74 2.43
C ILE A 27 14.52 -1.74 1.98
N LYS A 28 14.99 -1.91 0.74
CA LYS A 28 15.94 -0.99 0.11
C LYS A 28 15.22 0.29 -0.34
N GLY A 29 15.85 1.43 -0.11
CA GLY A 29 15.34 2.74 -0.55
C GLY A 29 15.23 3.76 0.58
N LYS A 30 14.79 4.98 0.26
CA LYS A 30 14.64 6.06 1.24
C LYS A 30 13.29 5.94 1.94
N ARG A 31 13.32 5.79 3.27
CA ARG A 31 12.13 5.68 4.14
C ARG A 31 11.73 7.00 4.79
N ILE A 32 12.49 8.06 4.54
CA ILE A 32 12.35 9.38 5.12
C ILE A 32 12.26 10.40 3.99
N GLY A 33 11.31 11.32 4.05
CA GLY A 33 11.12 12.32 3.01
C GLY A 33 9.97 13.29 3.29
N ASP A 34 9.70 14.16 2.32
CA ASP A 34 8.68 15.22 2.45
C ASP A 34 7.25 14.73 2.19
N ASP A 35 7.10 13.69 1.38
CA ASP A 35 5.80 13.19 0.94
C ASP A 35 5.69 11.66 1.15
N PRO A 36 4.81 11.19 2.06
CA PRO A 36 4.51 9.78 2.25
C PRO A 36 4.12 9.05 0.96
N LYS A 37 3.40 9.72 0.04
CA LYS A 37 2.99 9.15 -1.23
C LYS A 37 4.20 8.84 -2.10
N ALA A 38 5.11 9.81 -2.24
CA ALA A 38 6.34 9.63 -2.99
C ALA A 38 7.22 8.52 -2.41
N ILE A 39 7.35 8.46 -1.07
CA ILE A 39 8.10 7.39 -0.38
C ILE A 39 7.47 6.01 -0.67
N ALA A 40 6.14 5.90 -0.58
CA ALA A 40 5.42 4.66 -0.86
C ALA A 40 5.64 4.15 -2.28
N LEU A 41 5.53 5.04 -3.28
CA LEU A 41 5.77 4.72 -4.69
C LEU A 41 7.24 4.42 -4.97
N ASP A 42 8.18 5.04 -4.24
CA ASP A 42 9.60 4.73 -4.36
C ASP A 42 9.91 3.30 -3.90
N LEU A 43 9.41 2.94 -2.72
CA LEU A 43 9.71 1.67 -2.06
C LEU A 43 8.93 0.48 -2.62
N PHE A 44 7.66 0.68 -3.01
CA PHE A 44 6.74 -0.41 -3.35
C PHE A 44 6.03 -0.23 -4.70
N GLY A 45 6.11 0.96 -5.29
CA GLY A 45 5.53 1.22 -6.61
C GLY A 45 6.20 0.36 -7.68
N ASN A 46 5.42 -0.04 -8.68
CA ASN A 46 5.96 -0.84 -9.77
C ASN A 46 6.99 -0.03 -10.57
N LYS A 47 8.18 -0.60 -10.76
CA LYS A 47 9.30 0.05 -11.50
C LYS A 47 9.51 -0.52 -12.90
N GLU A 48 8.84 -1.62 -13.21
CA GLU A 48 9.01 -2.32 -14.47
C GLU A 48 8.03 -1.81 -15.54
N THR A 49 8.39 -2.00 -16.81
CA THR A 49 7.45 -1.78 -17.91
C THR A 49 6.35 -2.83 -17.82
N VAL A 50 5.11 -2.37 -17.67
CA VAL A 50 3.94 -3.22 -17.46
C VAL A 50 3.13 -3.43 -18.74
N GLU A 51 2.44 -4.56 -18.80
CA GLU A 51 1.41 -4.81 -19.81
C GLU A 51 0.25 -3.81 -19.71
N SER A 52 -0.56 -3.70 -20.77
CA SER A 52 -1.62 -2.69 -20.90
C SER A 52 -2.70 -2.74 -19.80
N GLU A 53 -2.82 -3.88 -19.09
CA GLU A 53 -3.87 -4.11 -18.10
C GLU A 53 -3.44 -3.82 -16.65
N PHE A 54 -2.17 -3.52 -16.39
CA PHE A 54 -1.71 -3.19 -15.05
C PHE A 54 -2.35 -1.90 -14.54
N THR A 55 -2.77 -1.91 -13.26
CA THR A 55 -3.23 -0.70 -12.59
C THR A 55 -2.55 -0.53 -11.24
N GLU A 56 -2.21 0.73 -10.91
CA GLU A 56 -1.65 1.13 -9.62
C GLU A 56 -2.47 2.29 -9.05
N GLU A 57 -3.04 2.10 -7.87
CA GLU A 57 -3.82 3.10 -7.15
C GLU A 57 -3.17 3.37 -5.81
N ILE A 58 -3.07 4.65 -5.44
CA ILE A 58 -2.51 5.08 -4.16
C ILE A 58 -3.47 6.03 -3.46
N LYS A 59 -3.75 5.73 -2.19
CA LYS A 59 -4.61 6.53 -1.31
C LYS A 59 -3.82 6.95 -0.08
N VAL A 60 -3.94 8.22 0.28
CA VAL A 60 -3.36 8.77 1.51
C VAL A 60 -4.52 9.10 2.45
N ILE A 61 -4.48 8.51 3.64
CA ILE A 61 -5.49 8.66 4.68
C ILE A 61 -4.86 9.37 5.86
N GLU A 62 -5.45 10.49 6.23
CA GLU A 62 -5.06 11.22 7.44
C GLU A 62 -5.76 10.58 8.63
N GLN A 63 -4.99 10.18 9.64
CA GLN A 63 -5.54 9.60 10.89
C GLN A 63 -5.54 10.67 11.98
N GLN A 64 -4.38 11.26 12.24
CA GLN A 64 -4.13 12.32 13.23
C GLN A 64 -3.13 13.33 12.64
N ALA A 65 -2.91 14.47 13.31
CA ALA A 65 -2.10 15.59 12.77
C ALA A 65 -0.68 15.19 12.30
N PHE A 66 -0.09 14.15 12.90
CA PHE A 66 1.26 13.69 12.59
C PHE A 66 1.33 12.23 12.12
N GLU A 67 0.18 11.61 11.79
CA GLU A 67 0.10 10.22 11.35
C GLU A 67 -0.66 10.11 10.03
N LYS A 68 -0.08 9.38 9.08
CA LYS A 68 -0.69 9.09 7.79
C LYS A 68 -0.60 7.61 7.47
N ILE A 69 -1.68 7.06 6.93
CA ILE A 69 -1.69 5.74 6.32
C ILE A 69 -1.69 5.92 4.81
N VAL A 70 -0.79 5.23 4.12
CA VAL A 70 -0.80 5.13 2.67
C VAL A 70 -1.20 3.71 2.29
N ILE A 71 -2.24 3.59 1.47
CA ILE A 71 -2.65 2.32 0.86
C ILE A 71 -2.24 2.36 -0.61
N LEU A 72 -1.31 1.47 -0.99
CA LEU A 72 -0.91 1.26 -2.38
C LEU A 72 -1.49 -0.07 -2.85
N THR A 73 -2.28 -0.05 -3.92
CA THR A 73 -2.89 -1.24 -4.52
C THR A 73 -2.41 -1.39 -5.95
N GLN A 74 -1.91 -2.57 -6.29
CA GLN A 74 -1.45 -2.95 -7.62
C GLN A 74 -2.28 -4.14 -8.08
N MET A 75 -2.83 -4.07 -9.30
CA MET A 75 -3.64 -5.14 -9.88
C MET A 75 -3.09 -5.55 -11.25
N ASN A 76 -3.39 -6.78 -11.64
CA ASN A 76 -2.97 -7.38 -12.91
C ASN A 76 -1.43 -7.37 -13.04
N LEU A 77 -0.77 -7.85 -11.99
CA LEU A 77 0.67 -8.07 -12.00
C LEU A 77 1.02 -9.20 -12.98
N PRO A 78 2.23 -9.24 -13.56
CA PRO A 78 2.65 -10.31 -14.48
C PRO A 78 2.72 -11.73 -13.87
N ASP A 79 2.46 -11.86 -12.57
CA ASP A 79 2.46 -13.13 -11.86
C ASP A 79 1.15 -13.90 -12.12
N ASP A 80 1.26 -15.12 -12.64
CA ASP A 80 0.11 -15.94 -13.05
C ASP A 80 -0.76 -16.45 -11.88
N LYS A 81 -0.27 -16.32 -10.64
CA LYS A 81 -0.98 -16.67 -9.42
C LYS A 81 -1.54 -15.46 -8.69
N ILE A 82 -0.77 -14.38 -8.64
CA ILE A 82 -1.11 -13.17 -7.90
C ILE A 82 -1.86 -12.19 -8.80
N ARG A 83 -3.15 -12.01 -8.50
CA ARG A 83 -4.00 -11.03 -9.16
C ARG A 83 -3.65 -9.60 -8.76
N GLY A 84 -3.26 -9.38 -7.52
CA GLY A 84 -2.90 -8.05 -7.04
C GLY A 84 -2.19 -8.07 -5.71
N LYS A 85 -1.44 -7.00 -5.45
CA LYS A 85 -0.75 -6.74 -4.18
C LYS A 85 -1.30 -5.46 -3.57
N ARG A 86 -1.42 -5.44 -2.25
CA ARG A 86 -1.79 -4.26 -1.49
C ARG A 86 -0.81 -4.05 -0.36
N TYR A 87 -0.38 -2.82 -0.19
CA TYR A 87 0.50 -2.39 0.89
C TYR A 87 -0.24 -1.40 1.77
N ARG A 88 -0.15 -1.59 3.09
CA ARG A 88 -0.53 -0.61 4.11
C ARG A 88 0.75 -0.08 4.73
N LEU A 89 0.96 1.23 4.61
CA LEU A 89 2.18 1.89 5.04
C LEU A 89 1.83 2.98 6.05
N GLU A 90 2.44 2.92 7.22
CA GLU A 90 2.17 3.86 8.29
C GLU A 90 3.34 4.84 8.44
N PHE A 91 3.01 6.13 8.36
CA PHE A 91 3.98 7.21 8.41
C PHE A 91 3.75 8.09 9.62
N GLN A 92 4.86 8.45 10.26
CA GLN A 92 4.90 9.43 11.35
C GLN A 92 5.68 10.66 10.91
N PHE A 93 5.11 11.83 11.11
CA PHE A 93 5.83 13.09 10.94
C PHE A 93 6.76 13.33 12.12
N ASP A 94 8.03 13.55 11.82
CA ASP A 94 9.03 13.98 12.78
C ASP A 94 9.17 15.50 12.71
N GLN A 95 8.71 16.16 13.76
CA GLN A 95 8.71 17.62 13.86
C GLN A 95 10.12 18.21 13.99
N SER A 96 11.10 17.43 14.45
CA SER A 96 12.48 17.91 14.61
C SER A 96 13.19 18.05 13.26
N THR A 97 12.88 17.15 12.32
CA THR A 97 13.45 17.15 10.97
C THR A 97 12.51 17.77 9.93
N GLY A 98 11.23 17.89 10.26
CA GLY A 98 10.17 18.30 9.33
C GLY A 98 9.90 17.26 8.25
N LYS A 99 10.20 15.98 8.50
CA LYS A 99 10.10 14.89 7.52
C LYS A 99 9.15 13.78 7.98
N TRP A 100 8.54 13.11 7.03
CA TRP A 100 7.79 11.88 7.24
C TRP A 100 8.71 10.67 7.27
N ASN A 101 8.44 9.75 8.18
CA ASN A 101 9.19 8.50 8.36
C ASN A 101 8.24 7.32 8.22
N LEU A 102 8.58 6.33 7.39
CA LEU A 102 7.89 5.04 7.37
C LEU A 102 8.17 4.28 8.68
N LYS A 103 7.13 4.02 9.46
CA LYS A 103 7.22 3.31 10.74
C LYS A 103 6.84 1.85 10.61
N GLU A 104 5.84 1.56 9.80
CA GLU A 104 5.35 0.20 9.58
C GLU A 104 4.97 -0.02 8.13
N ALA A 105 5.16 -1.25 7.66
CA ALA A 105 4.68 -1.69 6.36
C ALA A 105 4.05 -3.08 6.51
N GLY A 106 2.92 -3.27 5.85
CA GLY A 106 2.26 -4.56 5.76
C GLY A 106 1.83 -4.86 4.33
N ARG A 107 1.72 -6.14 3.98
CA ARG A 107 1.30 -6.61 2.65
C ARG A 107 0.10 -7.56 2.74
N GLN A 108 -0.78 -7.44 1.75
CA GLN A 108 -1.76 -8.44 1.36
C GLN A 108 -1.61 -8.76 -0.13
N GLN A 109 -2.20 -9.87 -0.53
CA GLN A 109 -2.34 -10.26 -1.92
C GLN A 109 -3.75 -10.75 -2.22
N SER A 110 -4.16 -10.66 -3.47
CA SER A 110 -5.34 -11.34 -4.00
C SER A 110 -4.89 -12.33 -5.07
N CYS A 111 -5.56 -13.47 -5.17
CA CYS A 111 -5.11 -14.62 -5.97
C CYS A 111 -6.09 -14.91 -7.12
N TYR A 112 -5.58 -15.23 -8.31
CA TYR A 112 -6.42 -15.58 -9.46
C TYR A 112 -7.21 -16.87 -9.23
N LYS A 113 -6.58 -17.89 -8.64
CA LYS A 113 -7.13 -19.26 -8.48
C LYS A 113 -7.74 -19.54 -7.08
N SER A 114 -8.08 -18.49 -6.34
CA SER A 114 -8.77 -18.61 -5.04
C SER A 114 -10.28 -18.85 -5.23
N GLU A 115 -10.94 -19.53 -4.29
CA GLU A 115 -12.41 -19.59 -4.23
C GLU A 115 -13.06 -18.20 -4.09
N LYS A 116 -12.30 -17.23 -3.57
CA LYS A 116 -12.68 -15.82 -3.43
C LYS A 116 -11.62 -14.91 -4.07
N PRO A 117 -11.56 -14.79 -5.41
CA PRO A 117 -10.52 -14.04 -6.11
C PRO A 117 -10.50 -12.52 -5.87
N LYS A 118 -11.54 -11.98 -5.22
CA LYS A 118 -11.64 -10.56 -4.85
C LYS A 118 -11.20 -10.29 -3.40
N ASP A 119 -11.01 -11.35 -2.62
CA ASP A 119 -10.60 -11.23 -1.22
C ASP A 119 -9.09 -10.96 -1.14
N TRP A 120 -8.72 -10.22 -0.11
CA TRP A 120 -7.34 -9.93 0.24
C TRP A 120 -6.91 -10.86 1.37
N THR A 121 -5.77 -11.52 1.16
CA THR A 121 -5.22 -12.52 2.08
C THR A 121 -3.74 -12.27 2.33
N ILE A 122 -3.21 -12.89 3.38
CA ILE A 122 -1.78 -13.02 3.67
C ILE A 122 -1.24 -14.41 3.32
N GLU A 123 -2.14 -15.35 3.04
CA GLU A 123 -1.78 -16.71 2.67
C GLU A 123 -1.20 -16.77 1.25
N PRO A 124 -0.26 -17.70 0.99
CA PRO A 124 0.25 -17.94 -0.37
C PRO A 124 -0.88 -18.22 -1.36
N CYS A 125 -0.76 -17.68 -2.58
CA CYS A 125 -1.66 -18.06 -3.66
C CYS A 125 -1.38 -19.51 -4.11
N PRO A 126 -2.42 -20.33 -4.35
CA PRO A 126 -2.27 -21.71 -4.79
C PRO A 126 -1.57 -21.82 -6.16
#